data_AF-A0A1X2L754-F1
#
_entry.id   AF-A0A1X2L754-F1
#
_cell.length_a   1.000
_cell.length_b   1.000
_cell.length_c   1.000
_cell.angle_alpha   90.00
_cell.angle_beta   90.00
_cell.angle_gamma   90.00
#
_symmetry.space_group_name_H-M   'P 1'
#
loop_
_entity.id
_entity.type
_entity.pdbx_description
1 polymer ?
#
loop_
_entity_poly.entity_id
_entity_poly.type
_entity_poly.pdbx_seq_one_letter_code
_entity_poly.pdbx_strand_id
1 'polypeptide(L)'
;MGRLWIPLVIVAVVVAGGMTVSRLHGVFGSEKRPTYAESRQQDTKPFNPKHVKYEVFGPAGSTADISYFDANGEPNHINGVELPWTFDISTTLPSIVGNVVAQGNSDSLGCRIVVDGVVKAERISHELNAFTYCVLTAT
;
A
#
# COMPACT_ATOMS: atom_id res chain seq x y z
N MET A 1 55.14 37.19 56.38
CA MET A 1 54.92 35.89 55.69
C MET A 1 53.66 35.19 56.24
N GLY A 2 52.46 35.73 56.00
CA GLY A 2 51.24 35.24 56.67
C GLY A 2 50.05 34.91 55.77
N ARG A 3 50.23 34.89 54.44
CA ARG A 3 49.14 34.58 53.48
C ARG A 3 49.61 33.81 52.24
N LEU A 4 50.85 33.30 52.20
CA LEU A 4 51.39 32.56 51.05
C LEU A 4 50.69 31.21 50.81
N TRP A 5 49.98 30.71 51.81
CA TRP A 5 49.18 29.50 51.70
C TRP A 5 47.93 29.69 50.82
N ILE A 6 47.37 30.90 50.77
CA ILE A 6 46.17 31.21 49.97
C ILE A 6 46.44 31.06 48.46
N PRO A 7 47.47 31.70 47.85
CA PRO A 7 47.75 31.50 46.43
C PRO A 7 48.17 30.06 46.13
N LEU A 8 48.85 29.38 47.05
CA LEU A 8 49.25 27.98 46.88
C LEU A 8 48.03 27.04 46.82
N VAL A 9 47.03 27.26 47.68
CA VAL A 9 45.77 26.52 47.65
C VAL A 9 44.98 26.82 46.38
N ILE A 10 44.92 28.09 45.94
CA ILE A 10 44.25 28.46 44.69
C ILE A 10 44.87 27.74 43.49
N VAL A 11 46.21 27.74 43.40
CA VAL A 11 46.92 27.03 42.32
C VAL A 11 46.63 25.53 42.38
N ALA A 12 46.65 24.93 43.57
CA ALA A 12 46.35 23.51 43.73
C ALA A 12 44.92 23.16 43.25
N VAL A 13 43.92 23.98 43.58
CA VAL A 13 42.53 23.77 43.16
C VAL A 13 42.37 23.96 41.64
N VAL A 14 43.01 24.98 41.05
CA VAL A 14 42.96 25.23 39.60
C VAL A 14 43.60 24.08 38.83
N VAL A 15 44.75 23.57 39.27
CA VAL A 15 45.42 22.43 38.64
C VAL A 15 44.57 21.16 38.75
N ALA A 16 44.02 20.89 39.93
CA ALA A 16 43.15 19.73 40.14
C ALA A 16 41.88 19.80 39.28
N GLY A 17 41.21 20.96 39.25
CA GLY A 17 40.02 21.19 38.44
C GLY A 17 40.29 21.14 36.93
N GLY A 18 41.41 21.72 36.47
CA GLY A 18 41.80 21.64 35.07
C GLY A 18 42.11 20.20 34.63
N MET A 19 42.74 19.41 35.51
CA MET A 19 43.06 18.02 35.23
C MET A 19 41.79 17.14 35.16
N THR A 20 40.80 17.36 36.02
CA THR A 20 39.53 16.61 35.95
C THR A 20 38.72 16.98 34.71
N VAL A 21 38.62 18.27 34.38
CA VAL A 21 37.89 18.74 33.18
C VAL A 21 38.55 18.24 31.89
N SER A 22 39.88 18.32 31.78
CA SER A 22 40.59 17.83 30.59
C SER A 22 40.45 16.32 30.40
N ARG A 23 40.44 15.54 31.49
CA ARG A 23 40.18 14.09 31.44
C ARG A 23 38.75 13.77 31.01
N LEU A 24 37.75 14.50 31.51
CA LEU A 24 36.35 14.30 31.12
C LEU A 24 36.10 14.72 29.67
N HIS A 25 36.67 15.85 29.23
CA HIS A 25 36.52 16.32 27.84
C HIS A 25 37.07 15.31 26.81
N GLY A 26 38.10 14.53 27.15
CA GLY A 26 38.65 13.49 26.26
C GLY A 26 37.77 12.24 26.11
N VAL A 27 36.89 11.97 27.09
CA VAL A 27 36.01 10.79 27.10
C VAL A 27 34.69 11.05 26.38
N PHE A 28 34.16 12.28 26.39
CA PHE A 28 32.86 12.60 25.80
C PHE A 28 32.89 13.02 24.31
N GLY A 29 34.07 13.03 23.67
CA GLY A 29 34.22 13.54 22.29
C GLY A 29 35.00 12.66 21.31
N SER A 30 35.50 11.49 21.74
CA SER A 30 36.38 10.63 20.91
C SER A 30 35.70 9.39 20.33
N GLU A 31 34.47 9.08 20.74
CA GLU A 31 33.67 8.11 20.01
C GLU A 31 33.23 8.74 18.69
N LYS A 32 33.81 8.23 17.58
CA LYS A 32 33.16 8.35 16.28
C LYS A 32 31.73 7.86 16.50
N ARG A 33 30.76 8.78 16.41
CA ARG A 33 29.34 8.40 16.36
C ARG A 33 29.27 7.25 15.38
N PRO A 34 28.79 6.05 15.77
CA PRO A 34 28.40 5.11 14.76
C PRO A 34 27.37 5.88 13.95
N THR A 35 27.71 6.21 12.71
CA THR A 35 26.70 6.54 11.73
C THR A 35 25.81 5.32 11.78
N TYR A 36 24.67 5.42 12.47
CA TYR A 36 23.52 4.59 12.20
C TYR A 36 23.10 4.97 10.79
N ALA A 37 23.92 4.58 9.82
CA ALA A 37 23.58 4.50 8.43
C ALA A 37 22.52 3.41 8.41
N GLU A 38 21.31 3.84 8.09
CA GLU A 38 20.20 2.98 7.71
C GLU A 38 19.91 1.87 8.71
N SER A 39 19.13 2.23 9.74
CA SER A 39 18.15 1.27 10.22
C SER A 39 17.24 0.90 9.05
N ARG A 40 17.59 -0.20 8.38
CA ARG A 40 16.65 -1.12 7.75
C ARG A 40 15.65 -0.37 6.86
N GLN A 41 16.06 -0.04 5.63
CA GLN A 41 15.17 -0.27 4.48
C GLN A 41 14.87 -1.78 4.51
N GLN A 42 13.97 -2.15 5.43
CA GLN A 42 13.32 -3.44 5.45
C GLN A 42 12.77 -3.53 4.05
N ASP A 43 13.32 -4.49 3.29
CA ASP A 43 12.87 -4.96 1.99
C ASP A 43 11.36 -4.78 1.88
N THR A 44 10.96 -3.56 1.52
CA THR A 44 9.58 -3.21 1.29
C THR A 44 9.48 -3.69 -0.11
N LYS A 45 9.22 -5.01 -0.24
CA LYS A 45 8.88 -5.63 -1.51
C LYS A 45 8.03 -4.61 -2.21
N PRO A 46 8.41 -4.16 -3.43
CA PRO A 46 7.70 -3.11 -4.12
C PRO A 46 6.23 -3.44 -3.98
N PHE A 47 5.47 -2.47 -3.46
CA PHE A 47 4.06 -2.63 -3.20
C PHE A 47 3.42 -2.92 -4.55
N ASN A 48 3.37 -4.20 -4.94
CA ASN A 48 2.92 -4.58 -6.26
C ASN A 48 1.44 -4.30 -6.25
N PRO A 49 0.97 -3.28 -7.00
CA PRO A 49 -0.45 -3.01 -7.06
C PRO A 49 -1.13 -4.28 -7.59
N LYS A 50 -2.15 -4.74 -6.88
CA LYS A 50 -2.96 -5.86 -7.36
C LYS A 50 -3.73 -5.37 -8.58
N HIS A 51 -3.72 -6.16 -9.63
CA HIS A 51 -4.47 -5.88 -10.85
C HIS A 51 -5.74 -6.71 -10.86
N VAL A 52 -6.87 -6.03 -10.68
CA VAL A 52 -8.20 -6.64 -10.77
C VAL A 52 -8.83 -6.24 -12.09
N LYS A 53 -9.36 -7.21 -12.82
CA LYS A 53 -10.02 -6.98 -14.10
C LYS A 53 -11.43 -7.55 -14.05
N TYR A 54 -12.40 -6.71 -14.39
CA TYR A 54 -13.76 -7.15 -14.65
C TYR A 54 -13.96 -7.37 -16.13
N GLU A 55 -14.56 -8.50 -16.47
CA GLU A 55 -14.92 -8.86 -17.83
C GLU A 55 -16.41 -9.23 -17.83
N VAL A 56 -17.15 -8.69 -18.79
CA VAL A 56 -18.53 -9.08 -19.08
C VAL A 56 -18.58 -9.51 -20.53
N PHE A 57 -19.09 -10.71 -20.78
CA PHE A 57 -19.10 -11.31 -22.11
C PHE A 57 -20.46 -11.92 -22.42
N GLY A 58 -20.83 -11.84 -23.69
CA GLY A 58 -22.08 -12.36 -24.21
C GLY A 58 -21.99 -12.60 -25.72
N PRO A 59 -23.09 -12.99 -26.37
CA PRO A 59 -23.17 -13.16 -27.81
C PRO A 59 -22.73 -11.90 -28.57
N ALA A 60 -22.12 -12.07 -29.75
CA ALA A 60 -21.66 -10.94 -30.56
C ALA A 60 -22.81 -9.99 -30.91
N GLY A 61 -22.59 -8.68 -30.71
CA GLY A 61 -23.59 -7.65 -30.97
C GLY A 61 -24.68 -7.50 -29.89
N SER A 62 -24.54 -8.17 -28.75
CA SER A 62 -25.42 -7.94 -27.60
C SER A 62 -24.99 -6.70 -26.81
N THR A 63 -25.96 -6.08 -26.14
CA THR A 63 -25.74 -4.95 -25.27
C THR A 63 -26.16 -5.29 -23.85
N ALA A 64 -25.48 -4.69 -22.87
CA ALA A 64 -25.80 -4.85 -21.46
C ALA A 64 -25.66 -3.54 -20.68
N ASP A 65 -26.47 -3.44 -19.63
CA ASP A 65 -26.30 -2.45 -18.58
C ASP A 65 -25.41 -3.07 -17.51
N ILE A 66 -24.34 -2.37 -17.14
CA ILE A 66 -23.29 -2.89 -16.25
C ILE A 66 -23.15 -1.96 -15.05
N SER A 67 -23.21 -2.54 -13.86
CA SER A 67 -22.92 -1.85 -12.59
C SER A 67 -21.69 -2.47 -11.95
N TYR A 68 -20.71 -1.66 -11.56
CA TYR A 68 -19.46 -2.13 -10.95
C TYR A 68 -18.92 -1.14 -9.92
N PHE A 69 -18.04 -1.59 -9.04
CA PHE A 69 -17.29 -0.71 -8.12
C PHE A 69 -15.89 -0.45 -8.66
N ASP A 70 -15.45 0.80 -8.63
CA ASP A 70 -14.11 1.18 -9.08
C ASP A 70 -13.02 0.92 -8.02
N ALA A 71 -11.80 1.43 -8.28
CA ALA A 71 -10.65 1.31 -7.38
C ALA A 71 -10.87 1.95 -5.99
N ASN A 72 -11.74 2.97 -5.91
CA ASN A 72 -12.07 3.70 -4.69
C ASN A 72 -13.28 3.08 -3.96
N GLY A 73 -13.94 2.09 -4.57
CA GLY A 73 -15.20 1.54 -4.07
C GLY A 73 -16.41 2.42 -4.40
N GLU A 74 -16.30 3.31 -5.38
CA GLU A 74 -17.44 4.12 -5.84
C GLU A 74 -18.26 3.31 -6.87
N PRO A 75 -19.60 3.24 -6.70
CA PRO A 75 -20.45 2.53 -7.63
C PRO A 75 -20.57 3.31 -8.94
N ASN A 76 -20.27 2.64 -10.03
CA ASN A 76 -20.38 3.13 -11.39
C ASN A 76 -21.42 2.31 -12.15
N HIS A 77 -22.19 2.97 -13.01
CA HIS A 77 -23.24 2.33 -13.80
C HIS A 77 -23.21 2.87 -15.23
N ILE A 78 -23.18 1.95 -16.20
CA ILE A 78 -23.16 2.25 -17.62
C ILE A 78 -24.29 1.48 -18.31
N ASN A 79 -24.96 2.13 -19.26
CA ASN A 79 -26.12 1.58 -19.94
C ASN A 79 -25.81 1.26 -21.40
N GLY A 80 -26.36 0.15 -21.90
CA GLY A 80 -26.36 -0.23 -23.30
C GLY A 80 -24.97 -0.37 -23.93
N VAL A 81 -23.98 -0.84 -23.18
CA VAL A 81 -22.62 -1.04 -23.73
C VAL A 81 -22.56 -2.33 -24.54
N GLU A 82 -21.85 -2.30 -25.66
CA GLU A 82 -21.63 -3.48 -26.50
C GLU A 82 -20.69 -4.47 -25.80
N LEU A 83 -21.00 -5.76 -25.90
CA LEU A 83 -20.18 -6.84 -25.37
C LEU A 83 -19.17 -7.36 -26.41
N PRO A 84 -17.96 -7.80 -25.99
CA PRO A 84 -17.49 -7.91 -24.60
C PRO A 84 -16.97 -6.57 -24.03
N TRP A 85 -17.22 -6.36 -22.73
CA TRP A 85 -16.74 -5.20 -21.98
C TRP A 85 -15.66 -5.61 -20.97
N THR A 86 -14.69 -4.73 -20.73
CA THR A 86 -13.59 -4.97 -19.79
C THR A 86 -13.21 -3.70 -19.03
N PHE A 87 -12.86 -3.85 -17.75
CA PHE A 87 -12.40 -2.76 -16.89
C PHE A 87 -11.26 -3.21 -15.98
N ASP A 88 -10.12 -2.53 -16.08
CA ASP A 88 -8.91 -2.80 -15.30
C ASP A 88 -8.78 -1.83 -14.12
N ILE A 89 -8.63 -2.40 -12.92
CA ILE A 89 -8.45 -1.71 -11.65
C ILE A 89 -7.07 -2.05 -11.11
N SER A 90 -6.24 -1.02 -10.88
CA SER A 90 -5.00 -1.16 -10.12
C SER A 90 -5.21 -0.64 -8.71
N THR A 91 -5.09 -1.50 -7.71
CA THR A 91 -5.24 -1.10 -6.30
C THR A 91 -3.99 -1.43 -5.49
N THR A 92 -3.66 -0.54 -4.56
CA THR A 92 -2.64 -0.79 -3.53
C THR A 92 -3.26 -1.22 -2.20
N LEU A 93 -4.52 -1.65 -2.17
CA LEU A 93 -5.14 -2.12 -0.93
C LEU A 93 -4.88 -3.63 -0.74
N PRO A 94 -4.61 -4.09 0.50
CA PRO A 94 -4.36 -5.50 0.77
C PRO A 94 -5.62 -6.36 0.54
N SER A 95 -6.79 -5.83 0.87
CA SER A 95 -8.09 -6.44 0.61
C SER A 95 -8.90 -5.60 -0.38
N ILE A 96 -9.61 -6.28 -1.27
CA ILE A 96 -10.52 -5.66 -2.23
C ILE A 96 -11.84 -6.44 -2.28
N VAL A 97 -12.94 -5.70 -2.28
CA VAL A 97 -14.26 -6.23 -2.56
C VAL A 97 -14.62 -5.82 -3.98
N GLY A 98 -14.72 -6.79 -4.87
CA GLY A 98 -15.14 -6.58 -6.24
C GLY A 98 -16.57 -7.05 -6.43
N ASN A 99 -17.41 -6.23 -7.05
CA ASN A 99 -18.74 -6.64 -7.47
C ASN A 99 -19.02 -6.04 -8.84
N VAL A 100 -19.40 -6.91 -9.78
CA VAL A 100 -19.87 -6.54 -11.11
C VAL A 100 -21.19 -7.25 -11.37
N VAL A 101 -22.16 -6.47 -11.83
CA VAL A 101 -23.50 -6.93 -12.20
C VAL A 101 -23.73 -6.52 -13.64
N ALA A 102 -24.27 -7.42 -14.44
CA ALA A 102 -24.63 -7.13 -15.82
C ALA A 102 -26.02 -7.67 -16.15
N GLN A 103 -26.80 -6.86 -16.84
CA GLN A 103 -28.11 -7.21 -17.38
C GLN A 103 -28.12 -6.94 -18.88
N GLY A 104 -28.33 -7.98 -19.68
CA GLY A 104 -28.28 -7.89 -21.13
C GLY A 104 -29.63 -8.19 -21.79
N ASN A 105 -29.71 -7.91 -23.08
CA ASN A 105 -30.80 -8.31 -23.96
C ASN A 105 -30.60 -9.70 -24.61
N SER A 106 -29.53 -10.40 -24.25
CA SER A 106 -29.15 -11.69 -24.82
C SER A 106 -29.62 -12.88 -23.99
N ASP A 107 -29.69 -14.04 -24.62
CA ASP A 107 -30.09 -15.31 -23.97
C ASP A 107 -28.99 -15.93 -23.07
N SER A 108 -27.78 -15.40 -23.14
CA SER A 108 -26.65 -15.83 -22.30
C SER A 108 -25.77 -14.65 -21.92
N LEU A 109 -25.40 -14.55 -20.66
CA LEU A 109 -24.51 -13.48 -20.18
C LEU A 109 -23.54 -14.02 -19.14
N GLY A 110 -22.26 -13.70 -19.31
CA GLY A 110 -21.18 -14.08 -18.43
C GLY A 110 -20.49 -12.89 -17.78
N CYS A 111 -20.08 -13.06 -16.54
CA CYS A 111 -19.16 -12.16 -15.87
C CYS A 111 -17.94 -12.95 -15.38
N ARG A 112 -16.79 -12.28 -15.35
CA ARG A 112 -15.55 -12.81 -14.83
C ARG A 112 -14.75 -11.72 -14.11
N ILE A 113 -14.18 -12.08 -12.97
CA ILE A 113 -13.26 -11.26 -12.20
C ILE A 113 -11.90 -11.96 -12.18
N VAL A 114 -10.90 -11.31 -12.73
CA VAL A 114 -9.52 -11.80 -12.79
C VAL A 114 -8.67 -10.97 -11.85
N VAL A 115 -7.88 -11.61 -11.00
CA VAL A 115 -6.93 -10.96 -10.09
C VAL A 115 -5.54 -11.48 -10.40
N ASP A 116 -4.62 -10.59 -10.75
CA ASP A 116 -3.23 -10.91 -11.10
C ASP A 116 -3.13 -12.03 -12.16
N GLY A 117 -4.03 -11.98 -13.14
CA GLY A 117 -4.11 -12.98 -14.23
C GLY A 117 -4.83 -14.29 -13.88
N VAL A 118 -5.28 -14.46 -12.63
CA VAL A 118 -6.01 -15.65 -12.17
C VAL A 118 -7.49 -15.35 -12.05
N VAL A 119 -8.33 -16.18 -12.68
CA VAL A 119 -9.79 -16.10 -12.53
C VAL A 119 -10.17 -16.43 -11.08
N LYS A 120 -10.80 -15.49 -10.38
CA LYS A 120 -11.23 -15.67 -9.00
C LYS A 120 -12.74 -15.88 -8.87
N ALA A 121 -13.51 -15.25 -9.76
CA ALA A 121 -14.94 -15.45 -9.85
C ALA A 121 -15.33 -15.48 -11.33
N GLU A 122 -16.18 -16.43 -11.70
CA GLU A 122 -16.79 -16.51 -13.02
C GLU A 122 -18.21 -17.04 -12.85
N ARG A 123 -19.15 -16.44 -13.57
CA ARG A 123 -20.55 -16.88 -13.57
C ARG A 123 -21.16 -16.61 -14.92
N ILE A 124 -21.89 -17.60 -15.43
CA ILE A 124 -22.63 -17.53 -16.68
C ILE A 124 -24.09 -17.87 -16.39
N SER A 125 -25.00 -17.02 -16.86
CA SER A 125 -26.45 -17.26 -16.80
C SER A 125 -27.00 -17.45 -18.21
N HIS A 126 -28.04 -18.27 -18.31
CA HIS A 126 -28.74 -18.58 -19.56
C HIS A 126 -30.23 -18.36 -19.35
N GLU A 127 -30.71 -17.15 -19.66
CA GLU A 127 -32.10 -16.75 -19.55
C GLU A 127 -32.46 -15.73 -20.63
N LEU A 128 -33.74 -15.63 -20.97
CA LEU A 128 -34.27 -14.52 -21.76
C LEU A 128 -34.04 -13.21 -20.99
N ASN A 129 -33.29 -12.27 -21.58
CA ASN A 129 -32.71 -11.11 -20.88
C ASN A 129 -31.81 -11.53 -19.71
N ALA A 130 -30.73 -12.25 -20.04
CA ALA A 130 -29.85 -12.83 -19.05
C ALA A 130 -29.29 -11.78 -18.08
N PHE A 131 -29.35 -12.12 -16.80
CA PHE A 131 -28.79 -11.35 -15.70
C PHE A 131 -27.66 -12.16 -15.05
N THR A 132 -26.51 -11.54 -14.82
CA THR A 132 -25.39 -12.18 -14.13
C THR A 132 -24.74 -11.24 -13.12
N TYR A 133 -24.12 -11.83 -12.10
CA TYR A 133 -23.37 -11.12 -11.11
C TYR A 133 -22.15 -11.92 -10.67
N CYS A 134 -21.05 -11.22 -10.44
CA CYS A 134 -19.82 -11.78 -9.92
C CYS A 134 -19.39 -10.95 -8.71
N VAL A 135 -19.14 -11.65 -7.60
CA VAL A 135 -18.68 -11.05 -6.36
C VAL A 135 -17.36 -11.69 -5.98
N LEU A 136 -16.42 -10.85 -5.59
CA LEU A 136 -15.12 -11.24 -5.09
C LEU A 136 -14.92 -10.62 -3.71
N THR A 137 -14.58 -11.45 -2.74
CA THR A 137 -14.02 -11.01 -1.46
C THR A 137 -12.61 -11.58 -1.39
N ALA A 138 -11.60 -10.73 -1.58
CA ALA A 138 -10.22 -11.11 -1.42
C ALA A 138 -9.67 -10.41 -0.17
N THR A 139 -9.46 -11.19 0.89
CA THR A 139 -8.92 -10.72 2.17
C THR A 139 -7.41 -10.87 2.21
#